data_AF-A0A372EIW5-F1
#
_entry.id   AF-A0A372EIW5-F1
#
_cell.length_a   1.000
_cell.length_b   1.000
_cell.length_c   1.000
_cell.angle_alpha   90.00
_cell.angle_beta   90.00
_cell.angle_gamma   90.00
#
_symmetry.space_group_name_H-M   'P 1'
#
loop_
_entity.id
_entity.type
_entity.pdbx_description
1 polymer ?
#
loop_
_entity_poly.entity_id
_entity_poly.type
_entity_poly.pdbx_seq_one_letter_code
_entity_poly.pdbx_strand_id
1 'polypeptide(L)'
;MSTSLELLLGPAPPGTPAHRRRLRSDDGIALRLTSNAGDDQVMLLSSPGHLPPGTELGTPRSLWHHTLAHPRRPGLRLSLVVPAGSVRVHLMDVWPRHAVPPQALAEVLDEHSRRHRLWRAALAADGTEDHGAIDGTRLTPDHWAILPHPYA
;
A
#
# COMPACT_ATOMS: atom_id res chain seq x y z
N MET A 1 -17.03 -0.77 23.62
CA MET A 1 -15.59 -0.44 23.56
C MET A 1 -15.32 0.19 22.21
N SER A 2 -14.69 1.37 22.18
CA SER A 2 -14.35 2.05 20.91
C SER A 2 -13.23 1.29 20.19
N THR A 3 -13.36 1.12 18.89
CA THR A 3 -12.33 0.48 18.05
C THR A 3 -11.15 1.42 17.81
N SER A 4 -9.98 0.88 17.42
CA SER A 4 -8.79 1.69 17.12
C SER A 4 -9.07 2.74 16.03
N LEU A 5 -9.96 2.45 15.08
CA LEU A 5 -10.36 3.44 14.07
C LEU A 5 -11.28 4.53 14.61
N GLU A 6 -12.12 4.24 15.61
CA GLU A 6 -12.99 5.26 16.20
C GLU A 6 -12.22 6.26 17.04
N LEU A 7 -11.10 5.83 17.64
CA LEU A 7 -10.18 6.73 18.32
C LEU A 7 -9.40 7.63 17.34
N LEU A 8 -9.16 7.15 16.12
CA LEU A 8 -8.41 7.87 15.08
C LEU A 8 -9.29 8.80 14.24
N LEU A 9 -10.51 8.38 13.93
CA LEU A 9 -11.39 9.03 12.95
C LEU A 9 -12.74 9.44 13.52
N GLY A 10 -13.01 9.13 14.79
CA GLY A 10 -14.33 9.31 15.39
C GLY A 10 -15.32 8.18 15.04
N PRO A 11 -16.57 8.31 15.50
CA PRO A 11 -17.57 7.26 15.42
C PRO A 11 -17.82 6.81 13.97
N ALA A 12 -18.15 5.53 13.80
CA ALA A 12 -18.48 4.99 12.48
C ALA A 12 -19.77 5.62 11.93
N PRO A 13 -19.82 5.95 10.62
CA PRO A 13 -21.09 6.30 9.98
C PRO A 13 -22.10 5.14 10.11
N PRO A 14 -23.41 5.43 10.15
CA PRO A 14 -24.44 4.40 10.19
C PRO A 14 -24.26 3.37 9.07
N GLY A 15 -24.36 2.08 9.42
CA GLY A 15 -24.18 0.97 8.47
C GLY A 15 -22.73 0.66 8.09
N THR A 16 -21.73 1.39 8.62
CA THR A 16 -20.31 1.09 8.41
C THR A 16 -19.76 0.27 9.59
N PRO A 17 -19.10 -0.88 9.35
CA PRO A 17 -18.46 -1.62 10.43
C PRO A 17 -17.42 -0.77 11.17
N ALA A 18 -17.45 -0.77 12.51
CA ALA A 18 -16.58 0.08 13.33
C ALA A 18 -15.08 -0.12 13.03
N HIS A 19 -14.68 -1.35 12.69
CA HIS A 19 -13.31 -1.75 12.39
C HIS A 19 -12.86 -1.45 10.95
N ARG A 20 -13.69 -0.79 10.13
CA ARG A 20 -13.35 -0.48 8.73
C ARG A 20 -13.78 0.94 8.35
N ARG A 21 -12.92 1.64 7.62
CA ARG A 21 -13.24 2.94 7.00
C ARG A 21 -12.80 2.94 5.54
N ARG A 22 -13.62 3.53 4.70
CA ARG A 22 -13.26 3.86 3.32
C ARG A 22 -13.12 5.37 3.25
N LEU A 23 -11.96 5.81 2.80
CA LEU A 23 -11.65 7.22 2.60
C LEU A 23 -11.31 7.42 1.13
N ARG A 24 -11.35 8.68 0.71
CA ARG A 24 -10.86 9.11 -0.59
C ARG A 24 -9.89 10.25 -0.35
N SER A 25 -8.69 10.16 -0.92
CA SER A 25 -7.78 11.31 -0.94
C SER A 25 -8.39 12.43 -1.80
N ASP A 26 -7.87 13.64 -1.68
CA ASP A 26 -8.29 14.77 -2.51
C ASP A 26 -8.16 14.47 -4.01
N ASP A 27 -7.09 13.76 -4.40
CA ASP A 27 -6.84 13.30 -5.76
C ASP A 27 -7.68 12.07 -6.20
N GLY A 28 -8.70 11.69 -5.42
CA GLY A 28 -9.63 10.62 -5.77
C GLY A 28 -9.15 9.19 -5.47
N ILE A 29 -7.97 9.00 -4.85
CA ILE A 29 -7.42 7.67 -4.53
C ILE A 29 -8.31 7.01 -3.47
N ALA A 30 -8.76 5.79 -3.77
CA ALA A 30 -9.53 5.00 -2.82
C ALA A 30 -8.60 4.41 -1.76
N LEU A 31 -8.83 4.82 -0.51
CA LEU A 31 -8.09 4.37 0.67
C LEU A 31 -9.00 3.53 1.56
N ARG A 32 -8.46 2.46 2.12
CA ARG A 32 -9.19 1.60 3.07
C ARG A 32 -8.39 1.48 4.34
N LEU A 33 -8.98 1.89 5.46
CA LEU A 33 -8.46 1.57 6.78
C LEU A 33 -9.22 0.39 7.36
N THR A 34 -8.49 -0.54 7.96
CA THR A 34 -9.04 -1.64 8.74
C THR A 34 -8.25 -1.75 10.03
N SER A 35 -8.94 -1.94 11.15
CA SER A 35 -8.29 -2.33 12.41
C SER A 35 -8.66 -3.77 12.74
N ASN A 36 -7.69 -4.58 13.16
CA ASN A 36 -8.02 -5.85 13.81
C ASN A 36 -8.20 -5.58 15.31
N ALA A 37 -9.39 -5.87 15.86
CA ALA A 37 -9.67 -5.66 17.27
C ALA A 37 -8.80 -6.52 18.19
N GLY A 38 -8.28 -7.66 17.69
CA GLY A 38 -7.41 -8.56 18.45
C GLY A 38 -5.94 -8.12 18.50
N ASP A 39 -5.42 -7.53 17.42
CA ASP A 39 -3.97 -7.32 17.25
C ASP A 39 -3.50 -5.90 17.54
N ASP A 40 -4.41 -5.00 17.94
CA ASP A 40 -4.14 -3.58 18.16
C ASP A 40 -3.46 -2.88 16.97
N GLN A 41 -3.65 -3.41 15.75
CA GLN A 41 -3.05 -2.91 14.52
C GLN A 41 -4.07 -2.21 13.65
N VAL A 42 -3.60 -1.16 12.99
CA VAL A 42 -4.30 -0.44 11.93
C VAL A 42 -3.55 -0.71 10.64
N MET A 43 -4.33 -1.02 9.60
CA MET A 43 -3.87 -1.25 8.25
C MET A 43 -4.53 -0.23 7.32
N LEU A 44 -3.72 0.50 6.56
CA LEU A 44 -4.15 1.34 5.45
C LEU A 44 -3.77 0.67 4.14
N LEU A 45 -4.73 0.56 3.23
CA LEU A 45 -4.61 -0.16 1.98
C LEU A 45 -5.08 0.70 0.81
N SER A 46 -4.32 0.67 -0.28
CA SER A 46 -4.73 1.14 -1.61
C SER A 46 -4.25 0.17 -2.70
N SER A 47 -4.69 0.37 -3.95
CA SER A 47 -4.33 -0.50 -5.08
C SER A 47 -3.86 0.35 -6.26
N PRO A 48 -2.53 0.56 -6.42
CA PRO A 48 -2.00 1.45 -7.46
C PRO A 48 -2.26 0.96 -8.89
N GLY A 49 -2.35 -0.35 -9.11
CA GLY A 49 -2.57 -0.92 -10.43
C GLY A 49 -2.43 -2.44 -10.48
N HIS A 50 -2.07 -2.93 -11.66
CA HIS A 50 -1.76 -4.33 -11.90
C HIS A 50 -0.33 -4.45 -12.42
N LEU A 51 0.27 -5.61 -12.23
CA LEU A 51 1.55 -5.95 -12.83
C LEU A 51 1.44 -5.94 -14.36
N PRO A 52 2.49 -5.52 -15.08
CA PRO A 52 2.55 -5.64 -16.53
C PRO A 52 2.37 -7.10 -16.99
N PRO A 53 1.79 -7.32 -18.18
CA PRO A 53 1.73 -8.65 -18.80
C PRO A 53 3.13 -9.28 -18.89
N GLY A 54 3.24 -10.59 -18.65
CA GLY A 54 4.53 -11.29 -18.70
C GLY A 54 5.41 -11.11 -17.45
N THR A 55 4.99 -10.34 -16.45
CA THR A 55 5.68 -10.27 -15.17
C THR A 55 5.53 -11.59 -14.41
N GLU A 56 6.55 -12.43 -14.46
CA GLU A 56 6.65 -13.64 -13.66
C GLU A 56 7.21 -13.30 -12.27
N LEU A 57 6.33 -12.91 -11.35
CA LEU A 57 6.67 -13.14 -9.95
C LEU A 57 6.65 -14.66 -9.73
N GLY A 58 7.49 -15.19 -8.83
CA GLY A 58 7.40 -16.60 -8.38
C GLY A 58 6.09 -16.97 -7.65
N THR A 59 5.01 -16.22 -7.92
CA THR A 59 3.67 -16.19 -7.34
C THR A 59 2.64 -17.19 -7.83
N PRO A 60 2.87 -18.15 -8.76
CA PRO A 60 1.77 -19.05 -9.17
C PRO A 60 1.12 -19.79 -7.98
N ARG A 61 1.78 -19.86 -6.81
CA ARG A 61 1.28 -20.54 -5.60
C ARG A 61 1.39 -19.76 -4.29
N SER A 62 2.05 -18.61 -4.24
CA SER A 62 2.32 -17.91 -2.97
C SER A 62 2.16 -16.40 -3.08
N LEU A 63 1.79 -15.79 -1.94
CA LEU A 63 1.80 -14.35 -1.73
C LEU A 63 3.20 -13.79 -1.99
N TRP A 64 3.34 -12.86 -2.93
CA TRP A 64 4.54 -12.04 -3.00
C TRP A 64 4.32 -10.78 -2.18
N HIS A 65 5.30 -10.44 -1.35
CA HIS A 65 5.30 -9.18 -0.66
C HIS A 65 6.73 -8.69 -0.46
N HIS A 66 6.87 -7.37 -0.40
CA HIS A 66 8.11 -6.70 -0.03
C HIS A 66 7.79 -5.70 1.06
N THR A 67 8.49 -5.77 2.19
CA THR A 67 8.23 -4.95 3.37
C THR A 67 9.44 -4.08 3.72
N LEU A 68 9.18 -2.80 3.95
CA LEU A 68 10.17 -1.80 4.34
C LEU A 68 9.72 -1.10 5.62
N ALA A 69 10.67 -0.62 6.41
CA ALA A 69 10.38 0.28 7.53
C ALA A 69 9.96 1.66 7.00
N HIS A 70 9.04 2.34 7.67
CA HIS A 70 8.67 3.70 7.29
C HIS A 70 9.80 4.68 7.66
N PRO A 71 10.29 5.50 6.71
CA PRO A 71 11.50 6.30 6.91
C PRO A 71 11.36 7.37 8.00
N ARG A 72 10.13 7.85 8.24
CA ARG A 72 9.85 8.94 9.20
C ARG A 72 9.12 8.50 10.46
N ARG A 73 8.69 7.23 10.55
CA ARG A 73 7.79 6.76 11.61
C ARG A 73 8.18 5.36 12.10
N PRO A 74 8.97 5.27 13.18
CA PRO A 74 9.30 4.01 13.81
C PRO A 74 8.03 3.22 14.16
N GLY A 75 8.03 1.91 13.87
CA GLY A 75 6.89 1.03 14.15
C GLY A 75 5.81 0.97 13.05
N LEU A 76 5.87 1.86 12.05
CA LEU A 76 5.03 1.75 10.85
C LEU A 76 5.79 0.97 9.77
N ARG A 77 5.14 -0.05 9.22
CA ARG A 77 5.67 -0.91 8.16
C ARG A 77 4.95 -0.62 6.86
N LEU A 78 5.72 -0.56 5.78
CA LEU A 78 5.25 -0.37 4.43
C LEU A 78 5.38 -1.68 3.69
N SER A 79 4.38 -2.07 2.92
CA SER A 79 4.41 -3.30 2.16
C SER A 79 3.78 -3.13 0.80
N LEU A 80 4.45 -3.67 -0.22
CA LEU A 80 3.80 -4.03 -1.46
C LEU A 80 3.42 -5.49 -1.43
N VAL A 81 2.22 -5.79 -1.89
CA VAL A 81 1.65 -7.13 -1.83
C VAL A 81 0.99 -7.46 -3.16
N VAL A 82 1.29 -8.64 -3.68
CA VAL A 82 0.61 -9.26 -4.82
C VAL A 82 0.07 -10.62 -4.35
N PRO A 83 -1.26 -10.75 -4.20
CA PRO A 83 -1.89 -12.00 -3.78
C PRO A 83 -1.61 -13.15 -4.76
N ALA A 84 -1.53 -14.37 -4.24
CA ALA A 84 -1.39 -15.56 -5.08
C ALA A 84 -2.51 -15.62 -6.13
N GLY A 85 -2.16 -15.92 -7.38
CA GLY A 85 -3.10 -15.96 -8.49
C GLY A 85 -3.69 -14.61 -8.92
N SER A 86 -3.15 -13.49 -8.43
CA SER A 86 -3.54 -12.15 -8.83
C SER A 86 -2.38 -11.42 -9.51
N VAL A 87 -2.71 -10.51 -10.42
CA VAL A 87 -1.78 -9.49 -10.93
C VAL A 87 -1.99 -8.14 -10.24
N ARG A 88 -2.92 -8.04 -9.29
CA ARG A 88 -3.21 -6.78 -8.62
C ARG A 88 -2.13 -6.47 -7.59
N VAL A 89 -1.59 -5.26 -7.67
CA VAL A 89 -0.64 -4.73 -6.70
C VAL A 89 -1.41 -3.98 -5.62
N HIS A 90 -1.07 -4.26 -4.36
CA HIS A 90 -1.59 -3.57 -3.19
C HIS A 90 -0.46 -2.85 -2.48
N LEU A 91 -0.70 -1.57 -2.13
CA LEU A 91 0.16 -0.82 -1.23
C LEU A 91 -0.49 -0.85 0.16
N MET A 92 0.28 -1.22 1.16
CA MET A 92 -0.19 -1.45 2.52
C MET A 92 0.74 -0.78 3.54
N ASP A 93 0.14 -0.02 4.44
CA ASP A 93 0.83 0.56 5.61
C ASP A 93 0.22 -0.07 6.87
N VAL A 94 1.06 -0.59 7.77
CA VAL A 94 0.61 -1.26 8.99
C VAL A 94 1.32 -0.67 10.20
N TRP A 95 0.55 -0.29 11.22
CA TRP A 95 1.09 0.25 12.47
C TRP A 95 0.26 -0.17 13.69
N PRO A 96 0.88 -0.26 14.88
CA PRO A 96 0.14 -0.35 16.14
C PRO A 96 -0.72 0.89 16.37
N ARG A 97 -1.92 0.78 16.97
CA ARG A 97 -2.86 1.92 17.10
C ARG A 97 -2.22 3.17 17.71
N HIS A 98 -1.28 2.98 18.63
CA HIS A 98 -0.67 4.05 19.41
C HIS A 98 0.53 4.71 18.69
N ALA A 99 1.02 4.11 17.60
CA ALA A 99 2.15 4.62 16.85
C ALA A 99 1.80 5.84 15.98
N VAL A 100 0.51 6.03 15.64
CA VAL A 100 0.03 7.18 14.88
C VAL A 100 -1.05 7.88 15.70
N PRO A 101 -0.77 9.07 16.27
CA PRO A 101 -1.81 9.86 16.93
C PRO A 101 -2.76 10.49 15.89
N PRO A 102 -4.00 10.85 16.27
CA PRO A 102 -4.98 11.44 15.35
C PRO A 102 -4.46 12.66 14.56
N GLN A 103 -3.63 13.49 15.18
CA GLN A 103 -3.04 14.69 14.58
C GLN A 103 -2.06 14.37 13.45
N ALA A 104 -1.43 13.19 13.48
CA ALA A 104 -0.47 12.75 12.47
C ALA A 104 -1.11 11.94 11.34
N LEU A 105 -2.40 11.59 11.46
CA LEU A 105 -3.08 10.71 10.50
C LEU A 105 -3.15 11.33 9.11
N ALA A 106 -3.43 12.62 8.99
CA ALA A 106 -3.47 13.31 7.70
C ALA A 106 -2.16 13.13 6.93
N GLU A 107 -1.02 13.38 7.58
CA GLU A 107 0.30 13.19 6.96
C GLU A 107 0.57 11.71 6.60
N VAL A 108 0.08 10.72 7.37
CA VAL A 108 0.16 9.29 6.95
C VAL A 108 -0.62 9.07 5.65
N LEU A 109 -1.85 9.57 5.57
CA LEU A 109 -2.71 9.40 4.41
C LEU A 109 -2.12 10.07 3.16
N ASP A 110 -1.52 11.25 3.33
CA ASP A 110 -0.89 12.01 2.24
C ASP A 110 0.36 11.29 1.72
N GLU A 111 1.23 10.82 2.61
CA GLU A 111 2.43 10.08 2.23
C GLU A 111 2.08 8.73 1.57
N HIS A 112 1.05 8.04 2.07
CA HIS A 112 0.54 6.83 1.42
C HIS A 112 0.00 7.14 0.01
N SER A 113 -0.75 8.23 -0.14
CA SER A 113 -1.29 8.67 -1.42
C SER A 113 -0.18 9.07 -2.40
N ARG A 114 0.88 9.72 -1.92
CA ARG A 114 2.09 10.01 -2.71
C ARG A 114 2.74 8.73 -3.22
N ARG A 115 3.00 7.76 -2.34
CA ARG A 115 3.57 6.45 -2.72
C ARG A 115 2.67 5.70 -3.70
N HIS A 116 1.35 5.75 -3.52
CA HIS A 116 0.40 5.18 -4.47
C HIS A 116 0.57 5.76 -5.88
N ARG A 117 0.74 7.09 -6.01
CA ARG A 117 0.94 7.74 -7.32
C ARG A 117 2.25 7.32 -7.97
N LEU A 118 3.34 7.26 -7.20
CA LEU A 118 4.64 6.81 -7.69
C LEU A 118 4.58 5.37 -8.21
N TRP A 119 3.94 4.47 -7.45
CA TRP A 119 3.74 3.09 -7.88
C TRP A 119 2.83 2.96 -9.10
N ARG A 120 1.77 3.75 -9.16
CA ARG A 120 0.90 3.77 -10.35
C ARG A 120 1.68 4.21 -11.59
N ALA A 121 2.53 5.23 -11.48
CA ALA A 121 3.34 5.71 -12.58
C ALA A 121 4.38 4.66 -13.03
N ALA A 122 5.07 4.01 -12.09
CA ALA A 122 6.03 2.95 -12.39
C ALA A 122 5.37 1.77 -13.13
N LEU A 123 4.24 1.28 -12.62
CA LEU A 123 3.49 0.19 -13.25
C LEU A 123 2.96 0.55 -14.66
N ALA A 124 2.69 1.84 -14.92
CA ALA A 124 2.27 2.30 -16.24
C ALA A 124 3.45 2.43 -17.21
N ALA A 125 4.61 2.92 -16.76
CA ALA A 125 5.82 3.04 -17.58
C ALA A 125 6.25 1.66 -18.10
N ASP A 126 6.31 0.65 -17.23
CA ASP A 126 6.70 -0.72 -17.58
C ASP A 126 5.70 -1.41 -18.52
N GLY A 127 4.43 -0.95 -18.55
CA GLY A 127 3.42 -1.46 -19.46
C GLY A 127 3.47 -0.85 -20.87
N THR A 128 4.29 0.18 -21.09
CA THR A 128 4.32 0.96 -22.35
C THR A 128 5.60 0.72 -23.16
N GLU A 129 6.55 -0.08 -22.65
CA GLU A 129 7.73 -0.50 -23.42
C GLU A 129 7.35 -1.60 -24.42
N ASP A 130 6.81 -1.16 -25.57
CA ASP A 130 6.81 -1.91 -26.81
C ASP A 130 8.26 -2.33 -27.12
N HIS A 131 8.52 -3.64 -27.14
CA HIS A 131 9.84 -4.24 -27.25
C HIS A 131 10.45 -3.98 -28.63
N GLY A 132 11.00 -2.79 -28.84
CA GLY A 132 11.93 -2.48 -29.90
C GLY A 132 13.35 -2.39 -29.36
N ALA A 133 14.03 -3.53 -29.20
CA ALA A 133 15.46 -3.70 -28.95
C ALA A 133 16.07 -2.78 -27.86
N ILE A 134 16.48 -3.29 -26.70
CA ILE A 134 17.88 -3.68 -26.44
C ILE A 134 17.90 -4.41 -25.07
N ASP A 135 18.50 -5.59 -25.06
CA ASP A 135 19.10 -6.28 -23.91
C ASP A 135 18.22 -6.56 -22.66
N GLY A 136 17.56 -7.72 -22.67
CA GLY A 136 17.81 -8.77 -21.68
C GLY A 136 17.49 -8.53 -20.20
N THR A 137 16.91 -7.40 -19.81
CA THR A 137 16.73 -7.12 -18.37
C THR A 137 15.42 -7.72 -17.87
N ARG A 138 15.45 -9.04 -17.64
CA ARG A 138 14.40 -9.78 -16.93
C ARG A 138 14.13 -9.07 -15.60
N LEU A 139 12.92 -8.57 -15.38
CA LEU A 139 12.50 -7.94 -14.14
C LEU A 139 12.59 -8.96 -13.00
N THR A 140 13.73 -9.02 -12.32
CA THR A 140 13.90 -9.84 -11.12
C THR A 140 13.21 -9.15 -9.93
N PRO A 141 12.82 -9.89 -8.89
CA PRO A 141 12.31 -9.30 -7.64
C PRO A 141 13.20 -8.18 -7.07
N ASP A 142 14.49 -8.22 -7.37
CA ASP A 142 15.50 -7.25 -6.91
C ASP A 142 15.43 -5.91 -7.66
N HIS A 143 14.89 -5.88 -8.88
CA HIS A 143 14.69 -4.62 -9.61
C HIS A 143 13.65 -3.72 -8.92
N TRP A 144 12.67 -4.33 -8.23
CA TRP A 144 11.62 -3.63 -7.50
C TRP A 144 12.09 -3.05 -6.16
N ALA A 145 13.24 -3.50 -5.64
CA ALA A 145 13.89 -2.90 -4.48
C ALA A 145 14.55 -1.55 -4.80
N ILE A 146 14.70 -1.21 -6.09
CA ILE A 146 15.41 -0.02 -6.60
C ILE A 146 14.41 1.10 -7.01
N LEU A 147 13.14 0.76 -7.21
CA LEU A 147 12.08 1.73 -7.52
C LEU A 147 11.70 2.57 -6.28
N PRO A 148 11.29 3.84 -6.47
CA PRO A 148 11.81 4.97 -5.73
C PRO A 148 11.61 4.77 -4.23
N HIS A 149 12.73 4.52 -3.54
CA HIS A 149 12.82 4.90 -2.14
C HIS A 149 12.63 6.41 -2.11
N PRO A 150 11.58 6.96 -1.48
CA PRO A 150 11.46 8.39 -1.31
C PRO A 150 12.44 8.80 -0.21
N TYR A 151 13.74 8.80 -0.52
CA TYR A 151 14.71 9.59 0.22
C TYR A 151 14.76 10.98 -0.40
N ALA A 152 13.97 11.86 0.23
CA ALA A 152 14.03 13.31 0.36
C ALA A 152 12.59 13.84 0.46
#